data_AF-A0A8S2T5R0-F1
#
_entry.id   AF-A0A8S2T5R0-F1
#
_cell.length_a   1.000
_cell.length_b   1.000
_cell.length_c   1.000
_cell.angle_alpha   90.00
_cell.angle_beta   90.00
_cell.angle_gamma   90.00
#
_symmetry.space_group_name_H-M   'P 1'
#
loop_
_entity.id
_entity.type
_entity.pdbx_description
1 polymer ?
#
loop_
_entity_poly.entity_id
_entity_poly.type
_entity_poly.pdbx_seq_one_letter_code
_entity_poly.pdbx_strand_id
1 'polypeptide(L)' 'YIRRQLIYDYPEQLFADKGVMAIEHADFEGVERLAQVLGGEIVSTFDTPDKVRLGKCDLIEEVMIGEDKLIK' A
#
# COMPACT_ATOMS: atom_id res chain seq x y z
N TYR A 1 2.03 1.93 -2.16
CA TYR A 1 0.97 2.65 -1.44
C TYR A 1 -0.16 1.67 -1.17
N ILE A 2 -0.70 1.61 0.05
CA ILE A 2 -1.72 0.64 0.43
C ILE A 2 -2.92 1.41 0.98
N ARG A 3 -4.10 1.22 0.38
CA ARG A 3 -5.35 1.87 0.79
C ARG A 3 -6.39 0.82 1.15
N ARG A 4 -7.07 1.06 2.26
CA ARG A 4 -8.18 0.23 2.75
C ARG A 4 -9.49 0.39 1.99
N GLN A 5 -9.57 1.41 1.16
CA GLN A 5 -10.72 1.79 0.34
C GLN A 5 -10.31 1.70 -1.13
N LEU A 6 -11.30 1.77 -2.01
CA LEU A 6 -11.08 1.89 -3.44
C LEU A 6 -10.31 3.18 -3.76
N ILE A 7 -9.43 3.11 -4.74
CA ILE A 7 -8.73 4.24 -5.35
C ILE A 7 -9.44 4.53 -6.66
N TYR A 8 -9.83 5.79 -6.89
CA TYR A 8 -10.43 6.15 -8.18
C TYR A 8 -9.39 6.10 -9.31
N ASP A 9 -9.86 5.85 -10.53
CA ASP A 9 -9.03 5.67 -11.73
C ASP A 9 -8.04 6.83 -11.95
N TYR A 10 -8.45 8.07 -11.71
CA TYR A 10 -7.58 9.23 -11.92
C TYR A 10 -6.38 9.25 -10.96
N PRO A 11 -6.56 9.16 -9.63
CA PRO A 11 -5.45 8.91 -8.70
C PRO A 11 -4.61 7.66 -9.02
N GLU A 12 -5.23 6.57 -9.45
CA GLU A 12 -4.52 5.33 -9.81
C GLU A 12 -3.58 5.55 -11.00
N GLN A 13 -4.07 6.21 -12.06
CA GLN A 13 -3.25 6.60 -13.21
C GLN A 13 -2.06 7.47 -12.78
N LEU A 14 -2.30 8.45 -11.90
CA LEU A 14 -1.23 9.30 -11.37
C LEU A 14 -0.18 8.50 -10.56
N PHE A 15 -0.58 7.42 -9.88
CA PHE A 15 0.36 6.53 -9.21
C PHE A 15 1.17 5.72 -10.21
N ALA A 16 0.52 5.15 -11.23
CA ALA A 16 1.18 4.39 -12.29
C ALA A 16 2.21 5.25 -13.07
N ASP A 17 1.82 6.47 -13.45
CA ASP A 17 2.70 7.43 -14.16
C ASP A 17 3.95 7.80 -13.34
N LYS A 18 3.84 7.75 -12.01
CA LYS A 18 4.94 8.03 -11.08
C LYS A 18 5.70 6.78 -10.63
N GLY A 19 5.37 5.60 -11.15
CA GLY A 19 5.98 4.34 -10.75
C GLY A 19 5.66 3.94 -9.30
N VAL A 20 4.56 4.44 -8.74
CA VAL A 20 4.08 4.10 -7.40
C VAL A 20 3.08 2.96 -7.53
N MET A 21 3.43 1.77 -7.02
CA MET A 21 2.46 0.68 -6.91
C MET A 21 1.37 1.06 -5.89
N ALA A 22 0.11 0.90 -6.27
CA ALA A 22 -1.04 1.12 -5.40
C ALA A 22 -1.79 -0.21 -5.18
N ILE A 23 -2.08 -0.53 -3.92
CA ILE A 23 -2.92 -1.66 -3.51
C ILE A 23 -4.17 -1.04 -2.90
N GLU A 24 -5.33 -1.39 -3.43
CA GLU A 24 -6.63 -0.91 -2.95
C GLU A 24 -7.45 -2.02 -2.32
N HIS A 25 -8.52 -1.63 -1.61
CA HIS A 25 -9.42 -2.57 -0.92
C HIS A 25 -8.68 -3.57 -0.01
N ALA A 26 -7.55 -3.13 0.56
CA ALA A 26 -6.75 -3.94 1.47
C ALA A 26 -7.55 -4.21 2.75
N ASP A 27 -7.48 -5.44 3.24
CA ASP A 27 -8.12 -5.81 4.49
C ASP A 27 -7.45 -5.09 5.68
N PHE A 28 -8.22 -4.80 6.73
CA PHE A 28 -7.70 -4.02 7.84
C PHE A 28 -6.61 -4.76 8.62
N GLU A 29 -6.78 -6.06 8.82
CA GLU A 29 -5.86 -6.89 9.60
C GLU A 29 -4.49 -6.99 8.93
N GLY A 30 -4.45 -7.14 7.61
CA GLY A 30 -3.25 -7.13 6.78
C GLY A 30 -2.54 -5.78 6.82
N VAL A 31 -3.28 -4.68 6.74
CA VAL A 31 -2.70 -3.32 6.86
C VAL A 31 -2.08 -3.09 8.25
N GLU A 32 -2.73 -3.52 9.32
CA GLU A 32 -2.17 -3.43 10.69
C GLU A 32 -0.89 -4.25 10.84
N ARG A 33 -0.89 -5.50 10.33
CA ARG A 33 0.31 -6.35 10.34
C ARG A 33 1.46 -5.71 9.57
N LEU A 34 1.20 -5.18 8.38
CA LEU A 34 2.21 -4.51 7.56
C LEU A 34 2.74 -3.25 8.24
N ALA A 35 1.88 -2.44 8.87
CA ALA A 35 2.31 -1.27 9.62
C ALA A 35 3.26 -1.65 10.77
N GLN A 36 2.96 -2.72 11.50
CA GLN A 36 3.81 -3.23 12.59
C GLN A 36 5.16 -3.76 12.09
N VAL A 37 5.16 -4.56 11.01
CA VAL A 37 6.38 -5.20 10.49
C VAL A 37 7.29 -4.21 9.76
N LEU A 38 6.71 -3.31 8.96
CA LEU A 38 7.46 -2.31 8.19
C LEU A 38 7.80 -1.06 9.01
N GLY A 39 7.18 -0.91 10.19
CA GLY A 39 7.26 0.31 10.99
C GLY A 39 6.54 1.50 10.36
N GLY A 40 5.55 1.29 9.49
CA GLY A 40 4.76 2.38 8.91
C GLY A 40 3.66 2.87 9.86
N GLU A 41 3.23 4.11 9.69
CA GLU A 41 2.06 4.65 10.38
C GLU A 41 0.81 4.56 9.48
N ILE A 42 -0.31 4.15 10.08
CA ILE A 42 -1.61 4.14 9.43
C ILE A 42 -2.24 5.52 9.62
N VAL A 43 -2.57 6.19 8.51
CA VAL A 43 -3.20 7.52 8.51
C VAL A 43 -4.53 7.51 7.78
N SER A 44 -5.47 8.34 8.25
CA SER A 44 -6.82 8.45 7.70
C SER A 44 -7.00 9.62 6.73
N THR A 45 -6.06 10.57 6.71
CA THR A 45 -6.09 11.75 5.83
C THR A 45 -4.70 12.02 5.22
N PHE A 46 -4.65 12.94 4.25
CA PHE A 46 -3.42 13.35 3.57
C PHE A 46 -2.93 14.74 4.01
N ASP A 47 -3.43 15.26 5.13
CA ASP A 47 -3.25 16.67 5.49
C ASP A 47 -1.82 17.01 5.95
N THR A 48 -1.12 16.02 6.53
CA THR A 48 0.22 16.22 7.10
C THR A 48 1.19 15.10 6.69
N PRO A 49 1.43 14.91 5.38
CA PRO A 49 2.19 13.77 4.86
C PRO A 49 3.64 13.77 5.35
N ASP A 50 4.21 14.95 5.58
CA ASP A 50 5.55 15.20 6.10
C ASP A 50 5.74 14.80 7.58
N LYS A 51 4.65 14.55 8.31
CA LYS A 51 4.70 14.10 9.71
C LYS A 51 4.48 12.60 9.88
N VAL A 52 4.30 11.87 8.78
CA VAL A 52 3.97 10.44 8.80
C VAL A 52 5.24 9.60 8.65
N ARG A 53 5.38 8.58 9.49
CA ARG A 53 6.45 7.59 9.33
C ARG A 53 6.10 6.60 8.22
N LEU A 54 6.86 6.63 7.13
CA LEU A 54 6.75 5.64 6.06
C LEU A 54 7.41 4.32 6.49
N GLY A 55 6.69 3.22 6.28
CA GLY A 55 7.26 1.89 6.48
C GLY A 55 8.33 1.59 5.44
N LYS A 56 9.34 0.79 5.82
CA LYS A 56 10.43 0.39 4.93
C LYS A 56 10.38 -1.10 4.66
N CYS A 57 10.47 -1.48 3.39
CA CYS A 57 10.66 -2.86 2.95
C CYS A 57 11.84 -2.92 1.98
N ASP A 58 12.62 -4.00 2.05
CA ASP A 58 13.74 -4.21 1.13
C ASP A 58 13.30 -4.76 -0.23
N LEU A 59 12.24 -5.58 -0.24
CA LEU A 59 11.66 -6.16 -1.45
C LEU A 59 10.14 -6.24 -1.31
N ILE A 60 9.42 -5.84 -2.36
CA ILE A 60 7.99 -6.06 -2.52
C ILE A 60 7.80 -6.56 -3.94
N GLU A 61 7.24 -7.76 -4.11
CA GLU A 61 7.01 -8.37 -5.41
C GLU A 61 5.65 -9.07 -5.49
N GLU A 62 5.04 -9.04 -6.69
CA GLU A 62 3.87 -9.88 -7.00
C GLU A 62 4.38 -11.25 -7.46
N VAL A 63 3.97 -12.32 -6.77
CA VAL A 63 4.30 -13.70 -7.10
C VAL A 63 3.02 -14.48 -7.43
N MET A 64 3.10 -15.31 -8.47
CA MET A 64 2.06 -16.25 -8.83
C MET A 64 2.33 -17.57 -8.11
N ILE A 65 1.41 -18.03 -7.26
CA ILE A 65 1.48 -19.36 -6.63
C ILE A 65 0.22 -20.14 -7.05
N GLY A 66 0.41 -21.14 -7.91
CA GLY A 66 -0.72 -21.82 -8.54
C GLY A 66 -1.44 -20.87 -9.50
N GLU A 67 -2.73 -20.61 -9.25
CA GLU A 67 -3.57 -19.67 -10.01
C GLU A 67 -3.76 -18.33 -9.28
N ASP A 68 -3.21 -18.20 -8.07
CA ASP A 68 -3.39 -17.03 -7.22
C ASP A 68 -2.23 -16.05 -7.33
N LYS A 69 -2.58 -14.75 -7.29
CA LYS A 69 -1.63 -13.64 -7.16
C LYS A 69 -1.44 -13.31 -5.69
N LEU A 70 -0.19 -13.31 -5.24
CA LEU A 70 0.18 -12.98 -3.87
C LEU A 70 1.23 -11.87 -3.88
N ILE A 71 1.20 -11.02 -2.85
CA ILE A 71 2.26 -10.02 -2.62
C ILE A 71 3.20 -10.57 -1.55
N LYS A 72 4.50 -10.56 -1.85
CA LYS A 72 5.57 -11.04 -0.99
C LYS A 72 6.55 -9.91 -0.66
#